data_AF-A0A166Q8H6-F1
#
_entry.id   AF-A0A166Q8H6-F1
#
_cell.length_a   1.000
_cell.length_b   1.000
_cell.length_c   1.000
_cell.angle_alpha   90.00
_cell.angle_beta   90.00
_cell.angle_gamma   90.00
#
_symmetry.space_group_name_H-M   'P 1'
#
loop_
_entity.id
_entity.type
_entity.pdbx_description
1 polymer ?
#
loop_
_entity_poly.entity_id
_entity_poly.type
_entity_poly.pdbx_seq_one_letter_code
_entity_poly.pdbx_strand_id
1 'polypeptide(L)'
;RRSRHRVFDADVRPVLRTTTAAGLEYRHIPQLIDVADYGELVASCLPGVAEVAGRRLTAAACGRLLGARSWDLAVGRLGMAGHAGVVSRNAGVIRGLADPEAFWAGVSEVMDRLAARGPVDYAARRDALAGLTEIPAAVLDGIAVRSGMPACPGQYRHAAAWVWAQVTGGDIRDAPAYPARLADGRPTRGAARRLDGAHRRRFVAALPPAACEELLRYGVRLLAGRGVSS
;
A
#
# COMPACT_ATOMS: atom_id res chain seq x y z
N ARG A 1 30.32 6.14 -27.64
CA ARG A 1 29.51 5.54 -26.55
C ARG A 1 29.30 6.58 -25.45
N ARG A 2 28.22 7.37 -25.50
CA ARG A 2 27.88 8.37 -24.46
C ARG A 2 26.77 7.79 -23.58
N SER A 3 27.08 7.64 -22.29
CA SER A 3 26.17 7.21 -21.23
C SER A 3 25.03 8.21 -21.11
N ARG A 4 23.82 7.78 -21.50
CA ARG A 4 22.60 8.59 -21.42
C ARG A 4 21.91 8.34 -20.06
N HIS A 5 21.68 9.44 -19.34
CA HIS A 5 20.71 9.63 -18.26
C HIS A 5 20.99 9.01 -16.88
N ARG A 6 21.91 9.62 -16.12
CA ARG A 6 21.65 9.91 -14.69
C ARG A 6 21.05 11.32 -14.63
N VAL A 7 19.74 11.44 -14.82
CA VAL A 7 19.06 12.71 -14.57
C VAL A 7 18.83 12.78 -13.06
N PHE A 8 19.69 13.56 -12.39
CA PHE A 8 19.35 14.12 -11.09
C PHE A 8 18.19 15.08 -11.34
N ASP A 9 17.02 14.81 -10.77
CA ASP A 9 15.90 15.73 -10.84
C ASP A 9 16.22 16.89 -9.87
N ALA A 10 16.78 17.97 -10.42
CA ALA A 10 17.28 19.13 -9.68
C ALA A 10 16.19 19.87 -8.88
N ASP A 11 14.92 19.56 -9.18
CA ASP A 11 13.76 20.13 -8.51
C ASP A 11 13.44 19.47 -7.15
N VAL A 12 14.14 18.40 -6.77
CA VAL A 12 14.02 17.84 -5.42
C VAL A 12 15.05 18.47 -4.51
N ARG A 13 14.64 19.61 -3.94
CA ARG A 13 15.25 20.12 -2.71
C ARG A 13 15.25 18.99 -1.66
N PRO A 14 16.37 18.76 -0.96
CA PRO A 14 16.36 17.91 0.21
C PRO A 14 15.51 18.59 1.28
N VAL A 15 14.23 18.23 1.34
CA VAL A 15 13.38 18.59 2.47
C VAL A 15 13.95 17.83 3.65
N LEU A 16 14.39 18.58 4.66
CA LEU A 16 15.03 18.04 5.85
C LEU A 16 14.00 17.16 6.56
N ARG A 17 14.35 15.89 6.74
CA ARG A 17 13.58 15.04 7.64
C ARG A 17 13.65 15.65 9.03
N THR A 18 12.54 15.63 9.74
CA THR A 18 12.50 15.85 11.18
C THR A 18 13.41 14.83 11.88
N THR A 19 13.88 15.18 13.07
CA THR A 19 14.66 14.28 13.94
C THR A 19 13.90 13.01 14.29
N THR A 20 12.57 13.09 14.44
CA THR A 20 11.69 11.95 14.74
C THR A 20 11.63 10.95 13.57
N ALA A 21 11.55 11.43 12.33
CA ALA A 21 11.56 10.58 11.14
C ALA A 21 12.96 10.05 10.76
N ALA A 22 14.03 10.45 11.47
CA ALA A 22 15.41 10.07 11.14
C ALA A 22 15.65 8.54 11.23
N GLY A 23 14.90 7.83 12.08
CA GLY A 23 14.99 6.38 12.24
C GLY A 23 14.23 5.54 11.19
N LEU A 24 13.49 6.18 10.28
CA LEU A 24 12.73 5.45 9.26
C LEU A 24 13.63 4.99 8.10
N GLU A 25 13.36 3.76 7.65
CA GLU A 25 13.94 3.15 6.46
C GLU A 25 12.84 2.85 5.44
N TYR A 26 13.21 2.50 4.20
CA TYR A 26 12.22 2.18 3.15
C TYR A 26 11.26 1.06 3.56
N ARG A 27 11.73 0.09 4.33
CA ARG A 27 10.91 -1.02 4.83
C ARG A 27 9.82 -0.56 5.82
N HIS A 28 9.99 0.62 6.43
CA HIS A 28 9.04 1.22 7.37
C HIS A 28 7.97 2.07 6.71
N ILE A 29 8.01 2.24 5.38
CA ILE A 29 7.00 2.99 4.64
C ILE A 29 6.01 2.00 3.99
N PRO A 30 4.70 2.13 4.26
CA PRO A 30 3.71 1.30 3.59
C PRO A 30 3.63 1.66 2.10
N GLN A 31 3.24 0.71 1.26
CA GLN A 31 3.05 0.96 -0.18
C GLN A 31 1.86 1.87 -0.46
N LEU A 32 0.92 1.94 0.48
CA LEU A 32 -0.22 2.80 0.46
C LEU A 32 -0.35 3.47 1.83
N ILE A 33 -0.11 4.78 1.90
CA ILE A 33 -0.29 5.57 3.13
C ILE A 33 -1.70 5.37 3.67
N ASP A 34 -1.89 5.41 4.99
CA ASP A 34 -3.21 5.31 5.60
C ASP A 34 -4.18 6.37 5.05
N VAL A 35 -5.47 6.02 4.97
CA VAL A 35 -6.48 6.91 4.38
C VAL A 35 -6.69 8.18 5.21
N ALA A 36 -6.64 8.07 6.55
CA ALA A 36 -6.83 9.21 7.43
C ALA A 36 -5.62 10.15 7.37
N ASP A 37 -4.41 9.60 7.45
CA ASP A 37 -3.17 10.39 7.35
C ASP A 37 -3.08 11.12 6.01
N TYR A 38 -3.41 10.45 4.90
CA TYR A 38 -3.45 11.09 3.59
C TYR A 38 -4.52 12.17 3.49
N GLY A 39 -5.75 11.86 3.96
CA GLY A 39 -6.88 12.77 3.90
C GLY A 39 -6.63 14.07 4.65
N GLU A 40 -6.03 13.96 5.83
CA GLU A 40 -5.74 15.10 6.71
C GLU A 40 -4.53 15.92 6.24
N LEU A 41 -3.44 15.27 5.82
CA LEU A 41 -2.15 15.94 5.64
C LEU A 41 -1.81 16.30 4.19
N VAL A 42 -2.36 15.58 3.20
CA VAL A 42 -1.86 15.66 1.82
C VAL A 42 -2.95 15.84 0.76
N ALA A 43 -4.16 15.35 1.01
CA ALA A 43 -5.21 15.31 -0.01
C ALA A 43 -5.55 16.68 -0.62
N SER A 44 -5.56 17.74 0.20
CA SER A 44 -5.81 19.12 -0.25
C SER A 44 -4.75 19.65 -1.21
N CYS A 45 -3.51 19.14 -1.13
CA CYS A 45 -2.40 19.53 -1.99
C CYS A 45 -2.46 18.86 -3.38
N LEU A 46 -3.29 17.83 -3.57
CA LEU A 46 -3.35 17.05 -4.81
C LEU A 46 -4.77 17.06 -5.42
N PRO A 47 -5.33 18.24 -5.75
CA PRO A 47 -6.67 18.32 -6.34
C PRO A 47 -6.72 17.58 -7.68
N GLY A 48 -7.79 16.81 -7.89
CA GLY A 48 -8.00 16.03 -9.13
C GLY A 48 -7.20 14.71 -9.20
N VAL A 49 -6.36 14.39 -8.23
CA VAL A 49 -5.70 13.08 -8.13
C VAL A 49 -6.63 12.11 -7.39
N ALA A 50 -6.92 10.95 -8.01
CA ALA A 50 -7.70 9.91 -7.36
C ALA A 50 -7.02 9.44 -6.05
N GLU A 51 -7.78 9.28 -4.97
CA GLU A 51 -7.25 9.03 -3.61
C GLU A 51 -6.16 7.95 -3.57
N VAL A 52 -6.39 6.77 -4.16
CA VAL A 52 -5.41 5.69 -4.13
C VAL A 52 -4.12 6.02 -4.91
N ALA A 53 -4.22 6.82 -5.97
CA ALA A 53 -3.05 7.32 -6.67
C ALA A 53 -2.29 8.36 -5.84
N GLY A 54 -3.02 9.25 -5.14
CA GLY A 54 -2.46 10.23 -4.22
C GLY A 54 -1.72 9.56 -3.06
N ARG A 55 -2.34 8.60 -2.38
CA ARG A 55 -1.73 7.81 -1.29
C ARG A 55 -0.46 7.06 -1.72
N ARG A 56 -0.43 6.51 -2.94
CA ARG A 56 0.79 5.90 -3.52
C ARG A 56 1.86 6.94 -3.85
N LEU A 57 1.45 8.10 -4.38
CA LEU A 57 2.36 9.20 -4.65
C LEU A 57 2.98 9.72 -3.34
N THR A 58 2.20 9.85 -2.27
CA THR A 58 2.69 10.20 -0.93
C THR A 58 3.67 9.16 -0.41
N ALA A 59 3.39 7.85 -0.52
CA ALA A 59 4.33 6.80 -0.15
C ALA A 59 5.66 6.92 -0.93
N ALA A 60 5.58 7.12 -2.25
CA ALA A 60 6.77 7.35 -3.08
C ALA A 60 7.51 8.64 -2.70
N ALA A 61 6.80 9.69 -2.28
CA ALA A 61 7.37 10.93 -1.81
C ALA A 61 8.11 10.73 -0.48
N CYS A 62 7.57 9.94 0.46
CA CYS A 62 8.32 9.48 1.63
C CYS A 62 9.62 8.77 1.19
N GLY A 63 9.55 7.91 0.17
CA GLY A 63 10.73 7.29 -0.45
C GLY A 63 11.76 8.30 -1.00
N ARG A 64 11.31 9.43 -1.55
CA ARG A 64 12.19 10.52 -2.01
C ARG A 64 12.87 11.22 -0.82
N LEU A 65 12.12 11.53 0.23
CA LEU A 65 12.69 12.03 1.50
C LEU A 65 13.65 11.01 2.13
N LEU A 66 13.42 9.72 1.88
CA LEU A 66 14.33 8.63 2.25
C LEU A 66 15.65 8.59 1.45
N GLY A 67 15.83 9.48 0.47
CA GLY A 67 17.04 9.63 -0.34
C GLY A 67 16.97 8.97 -1.72
N ALA A 68 15.81 8.45 -2.15
CA ALA A 68 15.65 7.95 -3.50
C ALA A 68 15.79 9.13 -4.48
N ARG A 69 16.64 8.99 -5.49
CA ARG A 69 16.97 10.08 -6.44
C ARG A 69 15.97 10.28 -7.57
N SER A 70 15.01 9.37 -7.71
CA SER A 70 13.93 9.43 -8.69
C SER A 70 12.68 8.75 -8.15
N TRP A 71 11.52 9.05 -8.75
CA TRP A 71 10.25 8.39 -8.45
C TRP A 71 10.32 6.89 -8.68
N ASP A 72 10.92 6.45 -9.79
CA ASP A 72 11.09 5.03 -10.10
C ASP A 72 11.94 4.30 -9.05
N LEU A 73 13.02 4.94 -8.57
CA LEU A 73 13.85 4.35 -7.52
C LEU A 73 13.09 4.28 -6.18
N ALA A 74 12.30 5.30 -5.84
CA ALA A 74 11.45 5.29 -4.65
C ALA A 74 10.43 4.13 -4.72
N VAL A 75 9.71 4.03 -5.84
CA VAL A 75 8.75 2.95 -6.11
C VAL A 75 9.42 1.58 -6.03
N GLY A 76 10.60 1.42 -6.62
CA GLY A 76 11.36 0.18 -6.57
C GLY A 76 11.78 -0.22 -5.16
N ARG A 77 12.29 0.74 -4.36
CA ARG A 77 12.69 0.50 -2.96
C ARG A 77 11.52 0.15 -2.05
N LEU A 78 10.33 0.66 -2.35
CA LEU A 78 9.09 0.36 -1.63
C LEU A 78 8.42 -0.93 -2.10
N GLY A 79 8.97 -1.62 -3.11
CA GLY A 79 8.40 -2.86 -3.65
C GLY A 79 7.10 -2.66 -4.45
N MET A 80 6.82 -1.44 -4.91
CA MET A 80 5.60 -1.09 -5.66
C MET A 80 5.73 -1.41 -7.16
N ALA A 81 6.20 -2.60 -7.50
CA ALA A 81 6.44 -3.00 -8.88
C ALA A 81 5.15 -2.88 -9.72
N GLY A 82 5.26 -2.29 -10.91
CA GLY A 82 4.11 -2.04 -11.80
C GLY A 82 3.37 -0.71 -11.55
N HIS A 83 3.72 0.04 -10.51
CA HIS A 83 3.10 1.35 -10.21
C HIS A 83 3.96 2.56 -10.58
N ALA A 84 5.19 2.36 -11.07
CA ALA A 84 6.10 3.44 -11.47
C ALA A 84 5.43 4.43 -12.45
N GLY A 85 4.74 3.92 -13.48
CA GLY A 85 4.05 4.77 -14.45
C GLY A 85 2.88 5.57 -13.86
N VAL A 86 2.19 5.05 -12.84
CA VAL A 86 1.12 5.78 -12.14
C VAL A 86 1.72 6.87 -11.27
N VAL A 87 2.77 6.56 -10.50
CA VAL A 87 3.46 7.54 -9.65
C VAL A 87 4.07 8.65 -10.51
N SER A 88 4.87 8.31 -11.51
CA SER A 88 5.55 9.28 -12.37
C SER A 88 4.57 10.18 -13.13
N ARG A 89 3.41 9.66 -13.54
CA ARG A 89 2.35 10.48 -14.16
C ARG A 89 1.79 11.52 -13.19
N ASN A 90 1.48 11.12 -11.95
CA ASN A 90 0.89 12.02 -10.96
C ASN A 90 1.94 12.94 -10.31
N ALA A 91 3.20 12.54 -10.27
CA ALA A 91 4.29 13.38 -9.78
C ALA A 91 4.45 14.68 -10.57
N GLY A 92 4.05 14.70 -11.86
CA GLY A 92 3.99 15.92 -12.65
C GLY A 92 3.06 16.98 -12.07
N VAL A 93 2.02 16.59 -11.33
CA VAL A 93 1.08 17.51 -10.65
C VAL A 93 1.80 18.33 -9.59
N ILE A 94 2.75 17.74 -8.86
CA ILE A 94 3.49 18.40 -7.77
C ILE A 94 4.23 19.65 -8.28
N ARG A 95 4.81 19.57 -9.48
CA ARG A 95 5.51 20.71 -10.11
C ARG A 95 4.58 21.85 -10.53
N GLY A 96 3.29 21.55 -10.74
CA GLY A 96 2.28 22.53 -11.10
C GLY A 96 1.51 23.10 -9.91
N LEU A 97 1.85 22.71 -8.67
CA LEU A 97 1.20 23.23 -7.48
C LEU A 97 1.59 24.69 -7.24
N ALA A 98 0.64 25.48 -6.75
CA ALA A 98 0.90 26.84 -6.30
C ALA A 98 1.87 26.87 -5.10
N ASP A 99 1.79 25.86 -4.23
CA ASP A 99 2.69 25.67 -3.10
C ASP A 99 3.17 24.21 -3.03
N PRO A 100 4.28 23.87 -3.71
CA PRO A 100 4.89 22.55 -3.62
C PRO A 100 5.49 22.24 -2.23
N GLU A 101 5.87 23.26 -1.45
CA GLU A 101 6.47 23.07 -0.13
C GLU A 101 5.42 22.56 0.86
N ALA A 102 4.17 23.02 0.77
CA ALA A 102 3.05 22.49 1.55
C ALA A 102 2.85 20.97 1.34
N PHE A 103 2.97 20.48 0.10
CA PHE A 103 2.91 19.04 -0.18
C PHE A 103 4.03 18.28 0.55
N TRP A 104 5.27 18.77 0.46
CA TRP A 104 6.40 18.09 1.10
C TRP A 104 6.37 18.18 2.62
N ALA A 105 5.85 19.28 3.19
CA ALA A 105 5.60 19.41 4.62
C ALA A 105 4.57 18.36 5.09
N GLY A 106 3.47 18.19 4.35
CA GLY A 106 2.49 17.14 4.63
C GLY A 106 3.09 15.73 4.55
N VAL A 107 3.97 15.47 3.57
CA VAL A 107 4.70 14.19 3.45
C VAL A 107 5.65 13.98 4.64
N SER A 108 6.33 15.02 5.11
CA SER A 108 7.19 14.93 6.30
C SER A 108 6.38 14.59 7.54
N GLU A 109 5.24 15.24 7.74
CA GLU A 109 4.33 14.97 8.87
C GLU A 109 3.77 13.53 8.81
N VAL A 110 3.49 13.00 7.60
CA VAL A 110 3.16 11.58 7.43
C VAL A 110 4.29 10.68 7.94
N MET A 111 5.56 11.01 7.65
CA MET A 111 6.70 10.26 8.16
C MET A 111 6.82 10.36 9.69
N ASP A 112 6.53 11.52 10.28
CA ASP A 112 6.50 11.68 11.74
C ASP A 112 5.44 10.81 12.40
N ARG A 113 4.23 10.75 11.84
CA ARG A 113 3.18 9.84 12.32
C ARG A 113 3.56 8.37 12.21
N LEU A 114 4.20 7.98 11.13
CA LEU A 114 4.71 6.61 10.96
C LEU A 114 5.78 6.30 12.01
N ALA A 115 6.70 7.22 12.28
CA ALA A 115 7.71 7.04 13.33
C ALA A 115 7.07 6.96 14.73
N ALA A 116 6.09 7.82 15.03
CA ALA A 116 5.40 7.84 16.31
C ALA A 116 4.58 6.57 16.61
N ARG A 117 4.01 5.92 15.56
CA ARG A 117 3.32 4.63 15.69
C ARG A 117 4.28 3.45 15.93
N GLY A 118 5.58 3.67 15.77
CA GLY A 118 6.61 2.65 15.86
C GLY A 118 6.95 2.05 14.49
N PRO A 119 8.23 1.74 14.23
CA PRO A 119 8.68 1.24 12.93
C PRO A 119 8.14 -0.17 12.67
N VAL A 120 7.27 -0.28 11.66
CA VAL A 120 6.74 -1.55 11.15
C VAL A 120 7.54 -2.00 9.93
N ASP A 121 8.06 -3.23 9.91
CA ASP A 121 8.68 -3.77 8.70
C ASP A 121 7.61 -4.27 7.70
N TYR A 122 7.09 -3.36 6.88
CA TYR A 122 6.10 -3.68 5.86
C TYR A 122 6.66 -4.59 4.76
N ALA A 123 7.97 -4.55 4.50
CA ALA A 123 8.59 -5.44 3.52
C ALA A 123 8.58 -6.89 4.02
N ALA A 124 9.06 -7.13 5.25
CA ALA A 124 9.02 -8.44 5.88
C ALA A 124 7.60 -9.00 5.99
N ARG A 125 6.59 -8.16 6.27
CA ARG A 125 5.18 -8.59 6.28
C ARG A 125 4.69 -9.04 4.91
N ARG A 126 5.04 -8.33 3.84
CA ARG A 126 4.67 -8.73 2.47
C ARG A 126 5.34 -10.04 2.08
N ASP A 127 6.62 -10.20 2.40
CA ASP A 127 7.38 -11.42 2.11
C ASP A 127 6.82 -12.61 2.90
N ALA A 128 6.58 -12.43 4.19
CA ALA A 128 5.93 -13.42 5.03
C ALA A 128 4.59 -13.83 4.45
N LEU A 129 3.77 -12.89 3.95
CA LEU A 129 2.44 -13.17 3.41
C LEU A 129 2.39 -13.39 1.89
N ALA A 130 3.51 -13.61 1.20
CA ALA A 130 3.55 -13.76 -0.25
C ALA A 130 2.72 -14.94 -0.79
N GLY A 131 2.48 -15.97 0.04
CA GLY A 131 1.64 -17.13 -0.30
C GLY A 131 0.18 -17.04 0.15
N LEU A 132 -0.29 -15.90 0.68
CA LEU A 132 -1.66 -15.75 1.18
C LEU A 132 -2.65 -15.50 0.02
N THR A 133 -3.01 -16.56 -0.70
CA THR A 133 -3.94 -16.50 -1.83
C THR A 133 -5.41 -16.63 -1.42
N GLU A 134 -5.67 -17.37 -0.34
CA GLU A 134 -7.00 -17.60 0.25
C GLU A 134 -6.89 -17.88 1.76
N ILE A 135 -7.97 -17.62 2.50
CA ILE A 135 -8.09 -18.06 3.90
C ILE A 135 -8.67 -19.47 3.90
N PRO A 136 -8.10 -20.42 4.67
CA PRO A 136 -8.66 -21.77 4.77
C PRO A 136 -10.14 -21.76 5.17
N ALA A 137 -10.94 -22.61 4.53
CA ALA A 137 -12.39 -22.68 4.74
C ALA A 137 -12.77 -22.78 6.23
N ALA A 138 -12.17 -23.74 6.95
CA ALA A 138 -12.43 -23.95 8.37
C ALA A 138 -12.18 -22.70 9.24
N VAL A 139 -11.22 -21.85 8.84
CA VAL A 139 -10.93 -20.59 9.55
C VAL A 139 -11.99 -19.56 9.21
N LEU A 140 -12.27 -19.35 7.92
CA LEU A 140 -13.18 -18.29 7.50
C LEU A 140 -14.63 -18.59 7.90
N ASP A 141 -15.07 -19.84 7.77
CA ASP A 141 -16.41 -20.27 8.18
C ASP A 141 -16.58 -20.07 9.70
N GLY A 142 -15.54 -20.35 10.49
CA GLY A 142 -15.54 -20.07 11.92
C GLY A 142 -15.65 -18.58 12.24
N ILE A 143 -14.93 -17.72 11.50
CA ILE A 143 -15.05 -16.26 11.63
C ILE A 143 -16.47 -15.83 11.25
N ALA A 144 -16.99 -16.31 10.13
CA ALA A 144 -18.31 -15.98 9.61
C ALA A 144 -19.43 -16.26 10.62
N VAL A 145 -19.40 -17.44 11.25
CA VAL A 145 -20.35 -17.81 12.31
C VAL A 145 -20.28 -16.85 13.50
N ARG A 146 -19.08 -16.47 13.94
CA ARG A 146 -18.90 -15.59 15.12
C ARG A 146 -19.21 -14.12 14.83
N SER A 147 -18.98 -13.67 13.61
CA SER A 147 -19.01 -12.24 13.25
C SER A 147 -20.22 -11.84 12.38
N GLY A 148 -21.12 -12.78 12.06
CA GLY A 148 -22.25 -12.54 11.17
C GLY A 148 -21.84 -12.19 9.73
N MET A 149 -20.63 -12.57 9.31
CA MET A 149 -20.17 -12.34 7.95
C MET A 149 -20.77 -13.42 7.04
N PRO A 150 -21.37 -13.09 5.88
CA PRO A 150 -21.75 -14.11 4.91
C PRO A 150 -20.49 -14.88 4.49
N ALA A 151 -20.57 -16.21 4.40
CA ALA A 151 -19.50 -17.07 3.90
C ALA A 151 -19.95 -17.79 2.62
N CYS A 152 -19.26 -17.51 1.52
CA CYS A 152 -19.33 -18.25 0.27
C CYS A 152 -17.91 -18.44 -0.28
N PRO A 153 -17.65 -19.51 -1.07
CA PRO A 153 -16.29 -19.84 -1.51
C PRO A 153 -15.54 -18.67 -2.19
N GLY A 154 -16.25 -17.82 -2.94
CA GLY A 154 -15.67 -16.65 -3.61
C GLY A 154 -15.09 -15.59 -2.66
N GLN A 155 -15.54 -15.55 -1.40
CA GLN A 155 -15.11 -14.57 -0.41
C GLN A 155 -13.78 -14.95 0.25
N TYR A 156 -13.33 -16.20 0.18
CA TYR A 156 -12.14 -16.67 0.89
C TYR A 156 -10.88 -15.96 0.38
N ARG A 157 -10.82 -15.81 -0.95
CA ARG A 157 -9.80 -15.03 -1.66
C ARG A 157 -9.89 -13.54 -1.35
N HIS A 158 -11.11 -12.99 -1.23
CA HIS A 158 -11.30 -11.56 -0.94
C HIS A 158 -10.93 -11.21 0.51
N ALA A 159 -11.23 -12.11 1.45
CA ALA A 159 -10.82 -12.01 2.84
C ALA A 159 -9.29 -12.09 2.96
N ALA A 160 -8.64 -13.03 2.26
CA ALA A 160 -7.18 -13.10 2.19
C ALA A 160 -6.55 -11.81 1.66
N ALA A 161 -7.09 -11.28 0.56
CA ALA A 161 -6.61 -10.03 -0.01
C ALA A 161 -6.78 -8.85 0.96
N TRP A 162 -7.92 -8.78 1.64
CA TRP A 162 -8.20 -7.74 2.62
C TRP A 162 -7.23 -7.83 3.80
N VAL A 163 -7.06 -9.02 4.39
CA VAL A 163 -6.10 -9.25 5.49
C VAL A 163 -4.70 -8.83 5.08
N TRP A 164 -4.25 -9.28 3.90
CA TRP A 164 -2.94 -8.90 3.35
C TRP A 164 -2.80 -7.38 3.27
N ALA A 165 -3.78 -6.67 2.73
CA ALA A 165 -3.72 -5.21 2.58
C ALA A 165 -3.62 -4.50 3.94
N GLN A 166 -4.45 -4.91 4.91
CA GLN A 166 -4.47 -4.29 6.23
C GLN A 166 -3.15 -4.44 6.97
N VAL A 167 -2.56 -5.64 6.98
CA VAL A 167 -1.37 -5.89 7.80
C VAL A 167 -0.08 -5.48 7.10
N THR A 168 -0.06 -5.41 5.77
CA THR A 168 1.14 -5.07 4.98
C THR A 168 1.21 -3.61 4.53
N GLY A 169 0.15 -2.82 4.74
CA GLY A 169 0.07 -1.46 4.21
C GLY A 169 0.08 -1.41 2.68
N GLY A 170 -0.34 -2.51 2.03
CA GLY A 170 -0.40 -2.67 0.58
C GLY A 170 -1.79 -2.37 0.03
N ASP A 171 -1.88 -2.19 -1.29
CA ASP A 171 -3.18 -2.12 -1.96
C ASP A 171 -3.78 -3.52 -2.10
N ILE A 172 -5.03 -3.69 -1.70
CA ILE A 172 -5.76 -4.97 -1.84
C ILE A 172 -5.72 -5.55 -3.26
N ARG A 173 -5.55 -4.72 -4.29
CA ARG A 173 -5.43 -5.15 -5.70
C ARG A 173 -4.11 -5.81 -6.05
N ASP A 174 -3.09 -5.57 -5.22
CA ASP A 174 -1.73 -6.08 -5.37
C ASP A 174 -1.49 -7.33 -4.49
N ALA A 175 -2.50 -7.75 -3.72
CA ALA A 175 -2.42 -8.93 -2.87
C ALA A 175 -2.20 -10.22 -3.69
N PRO A 176 -1.50 -11.23 -3.12
CA PRO A 176 -1.26 -12.53 -3.80
C PRO A 176 -2.52 -13.24 -4.28
N ALA A 177 -3.65 -12.99 -3.60
CA ALA A 177 -4.99 -13.42 -3.99
C ALA A 177 -5.43 -12.96 -5.41
N TYR A 178 -4.80 -11.91 -5.96
CA TYR A 178 -5.06 -11.41 -7.31
C TYR A 178 -3.77 -11.38 -8.14
N PRO A 179 -3.32 -12.53 -8.65
CA PRO A 179 -2.05 -12.57 -9.35
C PRO A 179 -2.14 -11.76 -10.65
N ALA A 180 -1.09 -10.97 -10.91
CA ALA A 180 -0.98 -10.15 -12.12
C ALA A 180 -0.88 -10.99 -13.41
N ARG A 181 -0.48 -12.26 -13.26
CA ARG A 181 -0.41 -13.26 -14.32
C ARG A 181 -1.10 -14.55 -13.87
N LEU A 182 -1.75 -15.21 -14.81
CA LEU A 182 -2.29 -16.56 -14.63
C LEU A 182 -1.13 -17.57 -14.54
N ALA A 183 -1.44 -18.81 -14.12
CA ALA A 183 -0.46 -19.89 -14.03
C ALA A 183 0.28 -20.16 -15.36
N ASP A 184 -0.36 -19.85 -16.49
CA ASP A 184 0.21 -19.96 -17.84
C ASP A 184 1.05 -18.73 -18.27
N GLY A 185 1.30 -17.80 -17.35
CA GLY A 185 2.09 -16.60 -17.58
C GLY A 185 1.36 -15.47 -18.30
N ARG A 186 0.10 -15.63 -18.75
CA ARG A 186 -0.66 -14.56 -19.41
C ARG A 186 -1.08 -13.50 -18.39
N PRO A 187 -1.10 -12.21 -18.76
CA PRO A 187 -1.53 -11.15 -17.85
C PRO A 187 -3.03 -11.28 -17.53
N THR A 188 -3.39 -11.13 -16.26
CA THR A 188 -4.77 -11.12 -15.80
C THR A 188 -5.46 -9.83 -16.28
N ARG A 189 -6.22 -9.90 -17.38
CA ARG A 189 -6.85 -8.74 -18.04
C ARG A 189 -8.36 -8.94 -18.24
N GLY A 190 -9.06 -7.85 -18.58
CA GLY A 190 -10.42 -7.91 -19.11
C GLY A 190 -11.52 -8.17 -18.07
N ALA A 191 -12.51 -8.98 -18.44
CA ALA A 191 -13.73 -9.21 -17.66
C ALA A 191 -13.45 -9.85 -16.29
N ALA A 192 -12.53 -10.82 -16.20
CA ALA A 192 -12.16 -11.46 -14.94
C ALA A 192 -11.63 -10.46 -13.90
N ARG A 193 -10.72 -9.56 -14.31
CA ARG A 193 -10.21 -8.48 -13.44
C ARG A 193 -11.31 -7.48 -13.02
N ARG A 194 -12.29 -7.22 -13.89
CA ARG A 194 -13.41 -6.31 -13.60
C ARG A 194 -14.45 -6.94 -12.65
N LEU A 195 -14.81 -8.20 -12.88
CA LEU A 195 -15.71 -8.98 -12.02
C LEU A 195 -15.12 -9.14 -10.62
N ASP A 196 -13.85 -9.51 -10.53
CA ASP A 196 -13.11 -9.56 -9.26
C ASP A 196 -13.10 -8.20 -8.56
N GLY A 197 -13.00 -7.11 -9.32
CA GLY A 197 -13.10 -5.75 -8.79
C GLY A 197 -14.47 -5.43 -8.17
N ALA A 198 -15.57 -5.83 -8.80
CA ALA A 198 -16.91 -5.60 -8.30
C ALA A 198 -17.21 -6.45 -7.06
N HIS A 199 -16.88 -7.75 -7.09
CA HIS A 199 -17.07 -8.65 -5.96
C HIS A 199 -16.21 -8.27 -4.76
N ARG A 200 -14.94 -7.88 -4.98
CA ARG A 200 -14.08 -7.35 -3.93
C ARG A 200 -14.69 -6.11 -3.26
N ARG A 201 -15.14 -5.13 -4.06
CA ARG A 201 -15.74 -3.90 -3.49
C ARG A 201 -16.98 -4.21 -2.66
N ARG A 202 -17.85 -5.10 -3.15
CA ARG A 202 -19.03 -5.55 -2.41
C ARG A 202 -18.65 -6.26 -1.12
N PHE A 203 -17.66 -7.14 -1.15
CA PHE A 203 -17.15 -7.82 0.03
C PHE A 203 -16.66 -6.82 1.08
N VAL A 204 -15.77 -5.89 0.70
CA VAL A 204 -15.23 -4.90 1.64
C VAL A 204 -16.32 -3.99 2.21
N ALA A 205 -17.28 -3.56 1.38
CA ALA A 205 -18.39 -2.72 1.84
C ALA A 205 -19.37 -3.45 2.76
N ALA A 206 -19.45 -4.78 2.68
CA ALA A 206 -20.36 -5.61 3.47
C ALA A 206 -19.69 -6.24 4.71
N LEU A 207 -18.41 -5.97 4.97
CA LEU A 207 -17.70 -6.54 6.13
C LEU A 207 -18.21 -5.91 7.44
N PRO A 208 -18.77 -6.71 8.36
CA PRO A 208 -19.12 -6.21 9.69
C PRO A 208 -17.85 -5.83 10.49
N PRO A 209 -17.92 -4.84 11.40
CA PRO A 209 -16.77 -4.47 12.24
C PRO A 209 -16.15 -5.65 13.01
N ALA A 210 -16.99 -6.52 13.57
CA ALA A 210 -16.53 -7.74 14.25
C ALA A 210 -15.75 -8.69 13.31
N ALA A 211 -16.13 -8.76 12.03
CA ALA A 211 -15.42 -9.57 11.05
C ALA A 211 -14.06 -8.95 10.71
N CYS A 212 -14.00 -7.61 10.60
CA CYS A 212 -12.73 -6.90 10.42
C CYS A 212 -11.76 -7.19 11.57
N GLU A 213 -12.23 -7.14 12.82
CA GLU A 213 -11.41 -7.45 14.00
C GLU A 213 -10.89 -8.89 14.00
N GLU A 214 -11.76 -9.88 13.73
CA GLU A 214 -11.38 -11.29 13.66
C GLU A 214 -10.39 -11.57 12.52
N LEU A 215 -10.60 -10.98 11.34
CA LEU A 215 -9.72 -11.09 10.18
C LEU A 215 -8.36 -10.43 10.44
N LEU A 216 -8.34 -9.25 11.06
CA LEU A 216 -7.10 -8.59 11.48
C LEU A 216 -6.34 -9.45 12.49
N ARG A 217 -7.03 -9.97 13.51
CA ARG A 217 -6.44 -10.86 14.50
C ARG A 217 -5.87 -12.13 13.86
N TYR A 218 -6.56 -12.70 12.87
CA TYR A 218 -6.02 -13.80 12.08
C TYR A 218 -4.73 -13.41 11.34
N GLY A 219 -4.73 -12.26 10.65
CA GLY A 219 -3.55 -11.75 9.94
C GLY A 219 -2.34 -11.53 10.85
N VAL A 220 -2.56 -10.92 12.01
CA VAL A 220 -1.51 -10.70 13.02
C VAL A 220 -0.95 -12.03 13.54
N ARG A 221 -1.82 -13.01 13.85
CA ARG A 221 -1.37 -14.35 14.26
C ARG A 221 -0.57 -15.05 13.15
N LEU A 222 -0.96 -14.88 11.90
CA LEU A 222 -0.25 -15.44 10.76
C LEU A 222 1.15 -14.84 10.60
N LEU A 223 1.31 -13.54 10.81
CA LEU A 223 2.62 -12.87 10.84
C LEU A 223 3.48 -13.36 12.01
N ALA A 224 2.91 -13.44 13.22
CA ALA A 224 3.60 -13.95 14.40
C ALA A 224 4.09 -15.40 14.19
N GLY A 225 3.25 -16.26 13.61
CA GLY A 225 3.62 -17.63 13.26
C GLY A 225 4.71 -17.74 12.19
N ARG A 226 5.01 -16.64 11.47
CA ARG A 226 6.10 -16.53 10.49
C ARG A 226 7.30 -15.73 11.02
N GLY A 227 7.32 -15.41 12.32
CA GLY A 227 8.41 -14.70 12.98
C GLY A 227 8.48 -13.19 12.66
N VAL A 228 7.40 -12.60 12.14
CA VAL A 228 7.35 -11.16 11.82
C VAL A 228 6.48 -10.44 12.83
N SER A 229 7.05 -9.41 13.47
CA SER A 229 6.37 -8.61 14.49
C SER A 229 5.21 -7.78 13.93
N SER A 230 4.17 -7.65 14.78
CA SER A 230 2.98 -6.79 14.57
C SER A 230 3.24 -5.32 14.80
#